data_AF-A0A8S0G1N9-F1
#
_entry.id   AF-A0A8S0G1N9-F1
#
_cell.length_a   1.000
_cell.length_b   1.000
_cell.length_c   1.000
_cell.angle_alpha   90.00
_cell.angle_beta   90.00
_cell.angle_gamma   90.00
#
_symmetry.space_group_name_H-M   'P 1'
#
loop_
_entity.id
_entity.type
_entity.pdbx_description
1 polymer ?
#
loop_
_entity_poly.entity_id
_entity_poly.type
_entity_poly.pdbx_seq_one_letter_code
_entity_poly.pdbx_strand_id
1 'polypeptide(L)'
;MLSFLWDLASFIVALGVLITVHEFGHFWVARRCGVRVERFSIGFGKALWRRTDKLGTEYVIALIPLGGYVKMLDERAEPVVPELRHHAFNNKSVGQRAAIIAAGPVANFIFAIFAYWLVFIIGVPGVRPVVGEIAANSIAAEAQIAPGTELKAVDGIETPDWGCRAFAVGR
;
A
#
# COMPACT_ATOMS: atom_id res chain seq x y z
N MET A 1 -13.23 -8.66 19.86
CA MET A 1 -14.14 -8.60 18.68
C MET A 1 -14.00 -7.30 17.91
N LEU A 2 -14.05 -6.12 18.56
CA LEU A 2 -13.81 -4.82 17.91
C LEU A 2 -12.43 -4.69 17.25
N SER A 3 -11.37 -5.17 17.90
CA SER A 3 -10.00 -5.20 17.33
C SER A 3 -9.95 -5.98 16.01
N PHE A 4 -10.53 -7.18 15.99
CA PHE A 4 -10.60 -7.99 14.78
C PHE A 4 -11.32 -7.28 13.62
N LEU A 5 -12.44 -6.62 13.88
CA LEU A 5 -13.16 -5.86 12.85
C LEU A 5 -12.34 -4.69 12.33
N TRP A 6 -11.60 -4.01 13.21
CA TRP A 6 -10.70 -2.93 12.85
C TRP A 6 -9.53 -3.41 11.98
N ASP A 7 -8.90 -4.52 12.38
CA ASP A 7 -7.77 -5.11 11.65
C ASP A 7 -8.23 -5.58 10.26
N LEU A 8 -9.40 -6.22 10.19
CA LEU A 8 -10.00 -6.66 8.93
C LEU A 8 -10.34 -5.47 8.02
N ALA A 9 -10.97 -4.42 8.56
CA ALA A 9 -11.27 -3.22 7.80
C ALA A 9 -10.00 -2.54 7.29
N SER A 10 -8.98 -2.40 8.15
CA SER A 10 -7.68 -1.82 7.80
C SER A 10 -6.98 -2.63 6.71
N PHE A 11 -7.02 -3.97 6.80
CA PHE A 11 -6.49 -4.86 5.79
C PHE A 11 -7.19 -4.69 4.43
N ILE A 12 -8.53 -4.64 4.42
CA ILE A 12 -9.31 -4.43 3.19
C ILE A 12 -8.97 -3.09 2.55
N VAL A 13 -8.85 -2.03 3.34
CA VAL A 13 -8.47 -0.70 2.86
C VAL A 13 -7.05 -0.71 2.29
N ALA A 14 -6.08 -1.26 3.02
CA ALA A 14 -4.69 -1.33 2.58
C ALA A 14 -4.55 -2.13 1.27
N LEU A 15 -5.22 -3.29 1.19
CA LEU A 15 -5.23 -4.11 -0.02
C LEU A 15 -5.91 -3.40 -1.18
N GLY A 16 -7.04 -2.72 -0.94
CA GLY A 16 -7.75 -1.93 -1.94
C GLY A 16 -6.89 -0.80 -2.53
N VAL A 17 -6.15 -0.08 -1.69
CA VAL A 17 -5.20 0.95 -2.13
C VAL A 17 -4.08 0.33 -2.97
N LEU A 18 -3.45 -0.74 -2.48
CA LEU A 18 -2.35 -1.41 -3.18
C LEU A 18 -2.76 -1.90 -4.57
N ILE A 19 -3.93 -2.53 -4.69
CA ILE A 19 -4.44 -3.01 -5.97
C ILE A 19 -4.80 -1.83 -6.88
N THR A 20 -5.44 -0.78 -6.35
CA THR A 20 -5.79 0.39 -7.15
C THR A 20 -4.55 1.05 -7.76
N VAL A 21 -3.47 1.19 -7.00
CA VAL A 21 -2.20 1.73 -7.49
C VAL A 21 -1.57 0.82 -8.56
N HIS A 22 -1.64 -0.50 -8.37
CA HIS A 22 -1.19 -1.49 -9.35
C HIS A 22 -1.92 -1.35 -10.69
N GLU A 23 -3.25 -1.39 -10.65
CA GLU A 23 -4.10 -1.26 -11.84
C GLU A 23 -3.90 0.11 -12.50
N PHE A 24 -3.73 1.16 -11.70
CA PHE A 24 -3.42 2.50 -12.22
C PHE A 24 -2.11 2.52 -13.02
N GLY A 25 -1.09 1.77 -12.59
CA GLY A 25 0.17 1.61 -13.33
C GLY A 25 -0.06 1.07 -14.74
N HIS A 26 -0.77 -0.07 -14.86
CA HIS A 26 -1.14 -0.65 -16.15
C HIS A 26 -1.92 0.34 -17.03
N PHE A 27 -2.95 0.97 -16.44
CA PHE A 27 -3.80 1.95 -17.11
C PHE A 27 -3.01 3.14 -17.66
N TRP A 28 -2.15 3.71 -16.84
CA TRP A 28 -1.39 4.92 -17.15
C TRP A 28 -0.37 4.69 -18.28
N VAL A 29 0.32 3.54 -18.26
CA VAL A 29 1.25 3.18 -19.34
C VAL A 29 0.49 2.78 -20.60
N ALA A 30 -0.61 2.02 -20.49
CA ALA A 30 -1.43 1.64 -21.63
C ALA A 30 -1.90 2.86 -22.44
N ARG A 31 -2.41 3.89 -21.75
CA ARG A 31 -2.82 5.14 -22.41
C ARG A 31 -1.66 5.87 -23.08
N ARG A 32 -0.46 5.87 -22.49
CA ARG A 32 0.73 6.47 -23.11
C ARG A 32 1.24 5.70 -24.31
N CYS A 33 1.11 4.38 -24.31
CA CYS A 33 1.41 3.56 -25.47
C CYS A 33 0.33 3.63 -26.56
N GLY A 34 -0.69 4.48 -26.37
CA GLY A 34 -1.80 4.65 -27.31
C GLY A 34 -2.68 3.41 -27.39
N VAL A 35 -2.76 2.61 -26.32
CA VAL A 35 -3.73 1.52 -26.18
C VAL A 35 -5.04 2.11 -25.67
N ARG A 36 -6.16 1.74 -26.30
CA ARG A 36 -7.47 2.14 -25.83
C ARG A 36 -7.85 1.29 -24.62
N VAL A 37 -8.19 1.95 -23.52
CA VAL A 37 -8.72 1.30 -22.33
C VAL A 37 -10.23 1.48 -22.33
N GLU A 38 -10.97 0.37 -22.32
CA GLU A 38 -12.43 0.36 -22.33
C GLU A 38 -12.98 0.58 -20.92
N ARG A 39 -12.37 -0.07 -19.93
CA ARG A 39 -12.83 0.01 -18.54
C ARG A 39 -11.67 -0.01 -17.56
N PHE A 40 -11.73 0.88 -16.58
CA PHE A 40 -10.90 0.88 -15.39
C PHE A 40 -11.80 0.66 -14.18
N SER A 41 -11.74 -0.52 -13.57
CA SER A 41 -12.58 -0.89 -12.44
C SER A 41 -11.77 -0.98 -11.16
N ILE A 42 -12.21 -0.27 -10.12
CA ILE A 42 -11.77 -0.45 -8.75
C ILE A 42 -12.81 -1.33 -8.06
N GLY A 43 -12.38 -2.51 -7.64
CA GLY A 43 -13.24 -3.53 -7.07
C GLY A 43 -13.96 -4.41 -8.11
N PHE A 44 -14.74 -5.36 -7.60
CA PHE A 44 -15.55 -6.31 -8.35
C PHE A 44 -17.05 -6.24 -8.03
N GLY A 45 -17.86 -6.87 -8.89
CA GLY A 45 -19.29 -7.06 -8.70
C GLY A 45 -20.13 -5.88 -9.19
N LYS A 46 -21.21 -5.59 -8.46
CA LYS A 46 -22.16 -4.52 -8.82
C LYS A 46 -21.46 -3.18 -8.76
N ALA A 47 -21.54 -2.41 -9.85
CA ALA A 47 -21.02 -1.06 -9.88
C ALA A 47 -21.87 -0.15 -8.98
N LEU A 48 -21.21 0.53 -8.05
CA LEU A 48 -21.80 1.59 -7.24
C LEU A 48 -21.79 2.91 -8.00
N TRP A 49 -20.72 3.14 -8.76
CA TRP A 49 -20.54 4.35 -9.53
C TRP A 49 -19.84 4.06 -10.85
N ARG A 50 -20.23 4.79 -11.89
CA ARG A 50 -19.67 4.70 -13.23
C ARG A 50 -19.55 6.07 -13.85
N ARG A 51 -18.45 6.33 -14.55
CA ARG A 51 -18.26 7.56 -15.34
C ARG A 51 -17.40 7.26 -16.55
N THR A 52 -17.77 7.81 -17.71
CA THR A 52 -16.98 7.67 -18.93
C THR A 52 -16.22 8.97 -19.20
N ASP A 53 -14.93 8.88 -19.53
CA ASP A 53 -14.15 10.04 -19.97
C ASP A 53 -14.31 10.35 -21.46
N LYS A 54 -13.68 11.45 -21.90
CA LYS A 54 -13.70 11.90 -23.29
C LYS A 54 -13.03 10.92 -24.27
N LEU A 55 -12.18 10.03 -23.78
CA LEU A 55 -11.51 9.01 -24.60
C LEU A 55 -12.32 7.69 -24.64
N GLY A 56 -13.47 7.65 -23.98
CA GLY A 56 -14.34 6.48 -23.95
C GLY A 56 -13.92 5.42 -22.93
N THR A 57 -13.06 5.74 -21.96
CA THR A 57 -12.75 4.85 -20.84
C THR A 57 -13.83 4.96 -19.77
N GLU A 58 -14.43 3.83 -19.39
CA GLU A 58 -15.39 3.72 -18.30
C GLU A 58 -14.67 3.48 -16.96
N TYR A 59 -14.74 4.45 -16.05
CA TYR A 59 -14.27 4.33 -14.67
C TYR A 59 -15.40 3.77 -13.82
N VAL A 60 -15.12 2.68 -13.13
CA VAL A 60 -16.11 1.97 -12.30
C VAL A 60 -15.57 1.84 -10.88
N ILE A 61 -16.41 2.18 -9.91
CA ILE A 61 -16.20 1.81 -8.51
C ILE A 61 -17.26 0.77 -8.16
N ALA A 62 -16.82 -0.44 -7.81
CA ALA A 62 -17.68 -1.57 -7.54
C ALA A 62 -17.81 -1.85 -6.03
N LEU A 63 -18.84 -2.62 -5.67
CA LEU A 63 -19.20 -2.88 -4.28
C LEU A 63 -18.11 -3.63 -3.51
N ILE A 64 -17.42 -4.58 -4.15
CA ILE A 64 -16.43 -5.42 -3.49
C ILE A 64 -15.05 -4.79 -3.71
N PRO A 65 -14.38 -4.23 -2.68
CA PRO A 65 -13.10 -3.52 -2.85
C PRO A 65 -11.90 -4.47 -3.03
N LEU A 66 -12.11 -5.79 -2.97
CA LEU A 66 -11.07 -6.81 -3.06
C LEU A 66 -10.66 -7.07 -4.52
N GLY A 67 -10.10 -6.06 -5.17
CA GLY A 67 -9.55 -6.20 -6.53
C GLY A 67 -9.76 -5.01 -7.44
N GLY A 68 -9.58 -5.25 -8.72
CA GLY A 68 -9.73 -4.29 -9.80
C GLY A 68 -9.27 -4.91 -11.11
N TYR A 69 -9.57 -4.25 -12.22
CA TYR A 69 -9.03 -4.65 -13.52
C TYR A 69 -9.02 -3.49 -14.51
N VAL A 70 -8.04 -3.52 -15.40
CA VAL A 70 -7.97 -2.67 -16.59
C VAL A 70 -8.34 -3.47 -17.84
N LYS A 71 -9.55 -3.26 -18.38
CA LYS A 71 -9.95 -3.83 -19.66
C LYS A 71 -9.36 -3.01 -20.80
N MET A 72 -8.34 -3.57 -21.44
CA MET A 72 -7.72 -3.00 -22.63
C MET A 72 -8.39 -3.55 -23.88
N LEU A 73 -8.46 -2.75 -24.93
CA LEU A 73 -8.92 -3.19 -26.24
C LEU A 73 -7.97 -4.28 -26.76
N ASP A 74 -8.49 -5.47 -27.05
CA ASP A 74 -7.72 -6.62 -27.56
C ASP A 74 -8.57 -7.41 -28.55
N GLU A 75 -8.04 -7.62 -29.76
CA GLU A 75 -8.73 -8.36 -30.83
C GLU A 75 -8.93 -9.85 -30.53
N ARG A 76 -8.16 -10.40 -29.59
CA ARG A 76 -8.31 -11.79 -29.16
C ARG A 76 -9.50 -11.98 -28.22
N ALA A 77 -9.90 -10.92 -27.53
CA ALA A 77 -11.01 -10.95 -26.59
C ALA A 77 -12.34 -10.68 -27.29
N GLU A 78 -12.41 -9.63 -28.12
CA GLU A 78 -13.63 -9.21 -28.80
C GLU A 78 -13.31 -8.70 -30.22
N PRO A 79 -14.24 -8.83 -31.20
CA PRO A 79 -14.05 -8.27 -32.54
C PRO A 79 -13.88 -6.74 -32.50
N VAL A 80 -12.77 -6.24 -33.04
CA VAL A 80 -12.46 -4.80 -33.07
C VAL A 80 -12.66 -4.23 -34.48
N VAL A 81 -13.32 -3.07 -34.56
CA VAL A 81 -13.51 -2.30 -35.79
C VAL A 81 -12.13 -1.99 -36.42
N PRO A 82 -11.95 -2.14 -37.75
CA PRO A 82 -10.65 -1.97 -38.41
C PRO A 82 -9.92 -0.67 -38.04
N GLU A 83 -10.67 0.42 -37.89
CA GLU A 83 -10.16 1.75 -37.53
C GLU A 83 -9.54 1.79 -36.12
N LEU A 84 -9.98 0.97 -35.18
CA LEU A 84 -9.49 0.97 -33.80
C LEU A 84 -8.40 -0.09 -33.54
N ARG A 85 -8.09 -0.94 -34.51
CA ARG A 85 -7.11 -2.03 -34.36
C ARG A 85 -5.72 -1.53 -33.95
N HIS A 86 -5.30 -0.38 -34.45
CA HIS A 86 -4.01 0.21 -34.09
C HIS A 86 -3.93 0.65 -32.62
N HIS A 87 -5.08 0.79 -31.95
CA HIS A 87 -5.18 1.03 -30.52
C HIS A 87 -5.34 -0.25 -29.69
N ALA A 88 -5.41 -1.43 -30.31
CA ALA A 88 -5.50 -2.69 -29.60
C ALA A 88 -4.15 -3.08 -28.99
N PHE A 89 -4.18 -3.64 -27.79
CA PHE A 89 -3.01 -4.06 -27.02
C PHE A 89 -2.14 -5.08 -27.80
N ASN A 90 -2.78 -6.06 -28.44
CA ASN A 90 -2.12 -7.11 -29.18
C ASN A 90 -1.33 -6.61 -30.40
N ASN A 91 -1.72 -5.47 -30.98
CA ASN A 91 -1.04 -4.84 -32.12
C ASN A 91 0.11 -3.91 -31.74
N LYS A 92 0.34 -3.68 -30.45
CA LYS A 92 1.52 -2.92 -30.00
C LYS A 92 2.79 -3.77 -30.10
N SER A 93 3.92 -3.08 -30.22
CA SER A 93 5.24 -3.72 -30.22
C SER A 93 5.46 -4.52 -28.92
N VAL A 94 6.33 -5.53 -28.99
CA VAL A 94 6.64 -6.38 -27.83
C VAL A 94 7.11 -5.53 -26.64
N GLY A 95 7.96 -4.53 -26.88
CA GLY A 95 8.45 -3.62 -25.85
C GLY A 95 7.35 -2.81 -25.18
N GLN A 96 6.38 -2.30 -25.95
CA GLN A 96 5.23 -1.59 -25.39
C GLN A 96 4.34 -2.49 -24.53
N ARG A 97 4.05 -3.71 -25.01
CA ARG A 97 3.26 -4.67 -24.23
C ARG A 97 3.97 -5.07 -22.94
N ALA A 98 5.27 -5.32 -23.01
CA ALA A 98 6.09 -5.62 -21.85
C ALA A 98 6.09 -4.45 -20.85
N ALA A 99 6.24 -3.20 -21.34
CA ALA A 99 6.17 -2.01 -20.49
C ALA A 99 4.81 -1.86 -19.80
N ILE A 100 3.70 -2.10 -20.51
CA ILE A 100 2.35 -2.05 -19.94
C ILE A 100 2.18 -3.11 -18.86
N ILE A 101 2.62 -4.35 -19.08
CA ILE A 101 2.52 -5.43 -18.11
C ILE A 101 3.43 -5.18 -16.90
N ALA A 102 4.63 -4.65 -17.10
CA ALA A 102 5.53 -4.32 -16.00
C ALA A 102 5.08 -3.09 -15.19
N ALA A 103 4.25 -2.23 -15.77
CA ALA A 103 3.85 -0.97 -15.16
C ALA A 103 3.14 -1.11 -13.81
N GLY A 104 2.28 -2.13 -13.64
CA GLY A 104 1.59 -2.38 -12.38
C GLY A 104 2.56 -2.71 -11.23
N PRO A 105 3.42 -3.73 -11.37
CA PRO A 105 4.46 -4.03 -10.38
C PRO A 105 5.39 -2.85 -10.09
N VAL A 106 5.83 -2.12 -11.12
CA VAL A 106 6.69 -0.94 -10.95
C VAL A 106 5.96 0.18 -10.19
N ALA A 107 4.68 0.42 -10.47
CA ALA A 107 3.88 1.39 -9.73
C ALA A 107 3.77 1.03 -8.24
N ASN A 108 3.56 -0.25 -7.92
CA ASN A 108 3.57 -0.72 -6.53
C ASN A 108 4.93 -0.58 -5.86
N PHE A 109 6.02 -0.85 -6.58
CA PHE A 109 7.37 -0.68 -6.05
C PHE A 109 7.65 0.79 -5.71
N ILE A 110 7.31 1.72 -6.60
CA ILE A 110 7.42 3.16 -6.36
C ILE A 110 6.52 3.57 -5.18
N PHE A 111 5.29 3.07 -5.13
CA PHE A 111 4.36 3.33 -4.04
C PHE A 111 4.89 2.82 -2.70
N ALA A 112 5.53 1.65 -2.66
CA ALA A 112 6.14 1.13 -1.45
C ALA A 112 7.25 2.06 -0.95
N ILE A 113 8.14 2.55 -1.83
CA ILE A 113 9.18 3.52 -1.47
C ILE A 113 8.54 4.78 -0.86
N PHE A 114 7.52 5.33 -1.53
CA PHE A 114 6.82 6.52 -1.06
C PHE A 114 6.10 6.29 0.28
N ALA A 115 5.42 5.16 0.43
CA ALA A 115 4.71 4.81 1.65
C ALA A 115 5.67 4.63 2.83
N TYR A 116 6.79 3.92 2.63
CA TYR A 116 7.82 3.79 3.66
C TYR A 116 8.42 5.14 4.03
N TRP A 117 8.76 5.97 3.03
CA TRP A 117 9.24 7.32 3.29
C TRP A 117 8.26 8.14 4.14
N LEU A 118 6.96 8.07 3.84
CA LEU A 118 5.92 8.73 4.63
C LEU A 118 5.86 8.20 6.07
N VAL A 119 5.94 6.88 6.26
CA VAL A 119 5.98 6.26 7.59
C VAL A 119 7.18 6.75 8.39
N PHE A 120 8.36 6.88 7.78
CA PHE A 120 9.55 7.40 8.45
C PHE A 120 9.43 8.88 8.84
N ILE A 121 8.72 9.68 8.05
CA ILE A 121 8.45 11.10 8.39
C ILE A 121 7.45 11.23 9.53
N ILE A 122 6.37 10.45 9.50
CA ILE A 122 5.34 10.48 10.56
C ILE A 122 5.91 9.93 11.87
N GLY A 123 6.88 9.02 11.79
CA GLY A 123 7.43 8.30 12.92
C GLY A 123 6.55 7.10 13.30
N VAL A 124 7.18 6.08 13.88
CA VAL A 124 6.47 4.89 14.35
C VAL A 124 6.22 5.07 15.86
N PRO A 125 4.98 4.90 16.35
CA PRO A 125 4.72 4.95 17.78
C PRO A 125 5.50 3.83 18.49
N GLY A 126 6.52 4.21 19.24
CA GLY A 126 7.34 3.31 20.05
C GLY A 126 6.64 2.93 21.35
N VAL A 127 6.92 1.71 21.84
CA VAL A 127 6.50 1.32 23.19
C VAL A 127 7.41 2.04 24.18
N ARG A 128 6.83 2.91 25.01
CA ARG A 128 7.60 3.68 26.00
C ARG A 128 8.31 2.74 26.98
N PRO A 129 9.61 2.93 27.23
CA PRO A 129 10.36 2.12 28.18
C PRO A 129 9.99 2.52 29.61
N VAL A 130 8.94 1.91 30.14
CA VAL A 130 8.44 2.11 31.50
C VAL A 130 8.92 0.96 32.41
N VAL A 131 9.40 1.31 33.61
CA VAL A 131 9.80 0.33 34.63
C VAL A 131 8.56 -0.38 35.17
N GLY A 132 8.57 -1.72 35.12
CA GLY A 132 7.51 -2.57 35.66
C GLY A 132 7.62 -2.76 37.18
N GLU A 133 7.19 -3.91 37.67
CA GLU A 133 7.38 -4.28 39.07
C GLU A 133 8.86 -4.43 39.41
N ILE A 134 9.23 -3.97 40.61
CA ILE A 134 10.60 -3.99 41.10
C ILE A 134 10.72 -5.06 42.16
N ALA A 135 11.65 -5.99 41.98
CA ALA A 135 11.93 -7.03 42.97
C ALA A 135 12.46 -6.40 44.27
N ALA A 136 11.96 -6.88 45.41
CA ALA A 136 12.47 -6.49 46.71
C ALA A 136 13.97 -6.83 46.83
N ASN A 137 14.76 -5.92 47.42
CA ASN A 137 16.21 -6.02 47.56
C ASN A 137 17.01 -6.03 46.23
N SER A 138 16.46 -5.45 45.16
CA SER A 138 17.20 -5.23 43.91
C SER A 138 17.94 -3.88 43.92
N ILE A 139 18.96 -3.75 43.07
CA ILE A 139 19.68 -2.47 42.86
C ILE A 139 18.71 -1.33 42.51
N ALA A 140 17.65 -1.63 41.76
CA ALA A 140 16.61 -0.65 41.42
C ALA A 140 15.79 -0.20 42.65
N ALA A 141 15.55 -1.10 43.61
CA ALA A 141 14.89 -0.76 44.88
C ALA A 141 15.81 0.08 45.79
N GLU A 142 17.09 -0.25 45.85
CA GLU A 142 18.11 0.53 46.58
C GLU A 142 18.27 1.94 45.99
N ALA A 143 18.23 2.04 44.65
CA ALA A 143 18.25 3.29 43.91
C ALA A 143 16.93 4.08 43.97
N GLN A 144 15.94 3.59 44.73
CA GLN A 144 14.63 4.22 44.92
C GLN A 144 13.88 4.51 43.62
N ILE A 145 14.09 3.69 42.58
CA ILE A 145 13.35 3.79 41.33
C ILE A 145 11.90 3.38 41.62
N ALA A 146 10.94 4.21 41.21
CA ALA A 146 9.53 3.89 41.37
C ALA A 146 9.03 3.03 40.19
N PRO A 147 8.15 2.04 40.42
CA PRO A 147 7.36 1.43 39.34
C PRO A 147 6.63 2.51 38.55
N GLY A 148 6.57 2.37 37.23
CA GLY A 148 5.99 3.38 36.34
C GLY A 148 6.96 4.50 35.91
N THR A 149 8.22 4.50 36.39
CA THR A 149 9.24 5.45 35.92
C THR A 149 9.57 5.21 34.44
N GLU A 150 9.53 6.27 33.63
CA GLU A 150 9.97 6.24 32.24
C GLU A 150 11.48 6.46 32.15
N LEU A 151 12.20 5.52 31.54
CA LEU A 151 13.63 5.69 31.29
C LEU A 151 13.82 6.51 30.01
N LYS A 152 14.40 7.70 30.14
CA LYS A 152 14.71 8.57 28.99
C LYS A 152 16.10 8.31 28.40
N ALA A 153 17.04 7.87 29.23
CA ALA A 153 18.39 7.49 28.83
C ALA A 153 19.00 6.48 29.80
N VAL A 154 19.94 5.67 29.32
CA VAL A 154 20.80 4.76 30.10
C VAL A 154 22.24 4.98 29.65
N ASP A 155 23.15 5.27 30.58
CA ASP A 155 24.58 5.57 30.29
C ASP A 155 24.80 6.63 29.19
N GLY A 156 23.93 7.65 29.18
CA GLY A 156 23.98 8.75 28.20
C GLY A 156 23.42 8.40 26.82
N ILE A 157 22.93 7.18 26.60
CA ILE A 157 22.26 6.75 25.37
C ILE A 157 20.75 6.95 25.54
N GLU A 158 20.14 7.72 24.65
CA GLU A 158 18.69 7.96 24.66
C GLU A 158 17.90 6.65 24.44
N THR A 159 16.81 6.49 25.20
CA THR A 159 15.91 5.34 25.10
C THR A 159 14.50 5.81 24.76
N PRO A 160 14.24 6.24 23.49
CA PRO A 160 12.91 6.71 23.08
C PRO A 160 11.86 5.58 23.02
N ASP A 161 12.31 4.33 22.91
CA ASP A 161 11.46 3.14 22.87
C ASP A 161 12.14 1.93 23.56
N TRP A 162 11.37 0.88 23.82
CA TRP A 162 11.82 -0.37 24.44
C TRP A 162 12.94 -1.09 23.68
N GLY A 163 12.99 -0.99 22.34
CA GLY A 163 14.04 -1.60 21.52
C GLY A 163 15.40 -0.93 21.76
N CYS A 164 15.43 0.39 21.93
CA CYS A 164 16.65 1.12 22.26
C CYS A 164 17.19 0.81 23.67
N ARG A 165 16.31 0.54 24.66
CA ARG A 165 16.72 0.21 26.03
C ARG A 165 17.55 -1.07 26.12
N ALA A 166 17.15 -2.14 25.41
CA ALA A 166 17.85 -3.43 25.47
C ALA A 166 19.31 -3.34 24.99
N PHE A 167 19.57 -2.44 24.04
CA PHE A 167 20.92 -2.18 23.53
C PHE A 167 21.78 -1.36 24.51
N ALA A 168 21.16 -0.47 25.30
CA ALA A 168 21.87 0.36 26.27
C ALA A 168 22.23 -0.39 27.57
N VAL A 169 21.38 -1.32 28.02
CA VAL A 169 21.62 -2.13 29.24
C VAL A 169 22.54 -3.35 28.98
N GLY A 170 22.65 -3.77 27.72
CA GLY A 170 23.49 -4.93 27.33
C GLY A 170 24.97 -4.62 27.11
N ARG A 171 25.42 -3.38 27.33
CA ARG A 171 26.84 -2.99 27.35
C ARG A 171 27.34 -2.90 28.79
#